data_AF-A0A0M1J689-F1
#
_entry.id   AF-A0A0M1J689-F1
#
_cell.length_a   1.000
_cell.length_b   1.000
_cell.length_c   1.000
_cell.angle_alpha   90.00
_cell.angle_beta   90.00
_cell.angle_gamma   90.00
#
_symmetry.space_group_name_H-M   'P 1'
#
loop_
_entity.id
_entity.type
_entity.pdbx_description
1 polymer ?
#
loop_
_entity_poly.entity_id
_entity_poly.type
_entity_poly.pdbx_seq_one_letter_code
_entity_poly.pdbx_strand_id
1 'polypeptide(L)'
;MFKLKYFKYIIISIFALLLGSCTETTNQVRPTRSQAANNFTPSNPPARGPADTLAPRTNSKEHRLALVIGNNDYQDSYMGKLRNAVNDAKAIRTELTKRDFEVLYHPDATRKQMF
;
A
#
# COMPACT_ATOMS: atom_id res chain seq x y z
N MET A 1 50.67 -21.47 -2.23
CA MET A 1 50.44 -22.00 -3.59
C MET A 1 49.14 -22.83 -3.57
N PHE A 2 47.99 -22.15 -3.49
CA PHE A 2 46.68 -22.80 -3.40
C PHE A 2 46.33 -23.42 -4.75
N LYS A 3 46.22 -24.75 -4.78
CA LYS A 3 46.06 -25.52 -6.02
C LYS A 3 44.74 -25.14 -6.70
N LEU A 4 44.86 -24.67 -7.95
CA LEU A 4 43.79 -24.33 -8.91
C LEU A 4 42.72 -25.42 -9.06
N LYS A 5 43.03 -26.67 -8.66
CA LYS A 5 42.10 -27.81 -8.64
C LYS A 5 40.89 -27.59 -7.70
N TYR A 6 41.03 -26.82 -6.62
CA TYR A 6 39.93 -26.59 -5.67
C TYR A 6 38.99 -25.45 -6.08
N PHE A 7 39.40 -24.59 -7.02
CA PHE A 7 38.58 -23.45 -7.49
C PHE A 7 37.31 -23.90 -8.22
N LYS A 8 37.38 -25.00 -8.98
CA LYS A 8 36.21 -25.59 -9.65
C LYS A 8 35.17 -26.11 -8.65
N TYR A 9 35.61 -26.69 -7.54
CA TYR A 9 34.71 -27.19 -6.49
C TYR A 9 34.11 -26.04 -5.64
N ILE A 10 34.82 -24.92 -5.50
CA ILE A 10 34.30 -23.70 -4.85
C ILE A 10 33.15 -23.10 -5.67
N ILE A 11 33.29 -23.00 -6.99
CA ILE A 11 32.22 -22.46 -7.87
C ILE A 11 30.98 -23.37 -7.87
N ILE A 12 31.16 -24.70 -7.91
CA ILE A 12 30.04 -25.66 -7.89
C ILE A 12 29.30 -25.62 -6.54
N SER A 13 30.03 -25.44 -5.41
CA SER A 13 29.44 -25.32 -4.08
C SER A 13 28.58 -24.05 -3.93
N ILE A 14 29.04 -22.91 -4.46
CA ILE A 14 28.27 -21.65 -4.46
C ILE A 14 26.97 -21.80 -5.27
N PHE A 15 27.00 -22.51 -6.41
CA PHE A 15 25.81 -22.74 -7.24
C PHE A 15 24.79 -23.70 -6.58
N ALA A 16 25.25 -24.69 -5.83
CA ALA A 16 24.38 -25.63 -5.09
C ALA A 16 23.66 -24.97 -3.89
N LEU A 17 24.22 -23.91 -3.32
CA LEU A 17 23.58 -23.10 -2.27
C LEU A 17 22.55 -22.07 -2.80
N LEU A 18 22.53 -21.81 -4.12
CA LEU A 18 21.61 -20.86 -4.77
C LEU A 18 20.31 -21.50 -5.31
N LEU A 19 20.23 -22.84 -5.36
CA LEU A 19 19.04 -23.59 -5.82
C LEU A 19 18.37 -24.40 -4.71
N GLY A 20 18.74 -24.15 -3.46
CA GLY A 20 18.06 -24.71 -2.29
C GLY A 20 16.71 -24.04 -2.08
N SER A 21 15.67 -24.65 -2.65
CA SER A 21 14.27 -24.35 -2.37
C SER A 21 13.97 -24.50 -0.87
N CYS A 22 13.93 -23.38 -0.15
CA CYS A 22 13.16 -23.31 1.10
C CYS A 22 11.74 -22.87 0.75
N THR A 23 10.89 -23.89 0.74
CA THR A 23 9.43 -23.91 0.69
C THR A 23 8.75 -22.66 1.26
N GLU A 24 7.80 -22.16 0.49
CA GLU A 24 6.75 -21.23 0.89
C GLU A 24 6.00 -21.78 2.11
N THR A 25 6.40 -21.34 3.31
CA THR A 25 5.58 -21.52 4.50
C THR A 25 4.40 -20.59 4.35
N THR A 26 3.28 -21.14 3.86
CA THR A 26 1.97 -20.53 4.04
C THR A 26 1.69 -20.49 5.53
N ASN A 27 2.13 -19.42 6.19
CA ASN A 27 1.51 -18.99 7.43
C ASN A 27 0.09 -18.58 7.08
N GLN A 28 -0.83 -19.54 7.13
CA GLN A 28 -2.25 -19.26 7.32
C GLN A 28 -2.36 -18.56 8.67
N VAL A 29 -2.21 -17.23 8.69
CA VAL A 29 -2.76 -16.43 9.77
C VAL A 29 -4.26 -16.65 9.67
N ARG A 30 -4.76 -17.57 10.49
CA ARG A 30 -6.18 -17.61 10.85
C ARG A 30 -6.56 -16.17 11.19
N PRO A 31 -7.51 -15.53 10.49
CA PRO A 31 -8.05 -14.29 10.99
C PRO A 31 -8.83 -14.69 12.24
N THR A 32 -8.17 -14.63 13.39
CA THR A 32 -8.89 -14.34 14.63
C THR A 32 -9.41 -12.94 14.41
N ARG A 33 -10.62 -12.87 13.85
CA ARG A 33 -11.48 -11.69 13.86
C ARG A 33 -11.72 -11.39 15.34
N SER A 34 -10.79 -10.68 15.96
CA SER A 34 -11.06 -9.89 17.14
C SER A 34 -12.13 -8.89 16.71
N GLN A 35 -13.37 -9.28 16.96
CA GLN A 35 -14.49 -8.34 17.04
C GLN A 35 -14.23 -7.49 18.29
N ALA A 36 -13.31 -6.52 18.17
CA ALA A 36 -13.02 -5.57 19.21
C ALA A 36 -12.72 -4.23 18.54
N ALA A 37 -13.69 -3.32 18.68
CA ALA A 37 -13.62 -1.90 18.39
C ALA A 37 -13.67 -1.45 16.91
N ASN A 38 -14.68 -1.90 16.18
CA ASN A 38 -15.33 -1.03 15.20
C ASN A 38 -16.23 -0.02 15.95
N ASN A 39 -15.63 0.86 16.74
CA ASN A 39 -16.30 2.06 17.26
C ASN A 39 -15.74 3.28 16.54
N PHE A 40 -15.91 3.30 15.21
CA PHE A 40 -15.97 4.55 14.49
C PHE A 40 -17.43 4.99 14.54
N THR A 41 -17.77 5.78 15.55
CA THR A 41 -19.03 6.51 15.59
C THR A 41 -18.90 7.64 14.57
N PRO A 42 -19.68 7.64 13.46
CA PRO A 42 -19.89 8.88 12.74
C PRO A 42 -20.56 9.82 13.74
N SER A 43 -20.00 11.02 13.94
CA SER A 43 -20.66 12.05 14.74
C SER A 43 -22.10 12.20 14.25
N ASN A 44 -23.06 11.83 15.10
CA ASN A 44 -24.50 11.86 14.84
C ASN A 44 -24.92 13.12 14.07
N PRO A 45 -25.68 13.02 12.96
CA PRO A 45 -26.57 14.12 12.57
C PRO A 45 -27.67 14.29 13.65
N PRO A 46 -28.21 15.52 13.83
CA PRO A 46 -29.06 15.88 14.95
C PRO A 46 -30.33 15.02 15.04
N ALA A 47 -30.84 14.90 16.27
CA ALA A 47 -31.92 14.04 16.73
C ALA A 47 -33.08 13.82 15.74
N ARG A 48 -33.44 12.55 15.54
CA ARG A 48 -34.62 12.07 14.81
C ARG A 48 -35.90 12.65 15.42
N GLY A 49 -36.57 13.54 14.68
CA GLY A 49 -38.00 13.80 14.80
C GLY A 49 -38.83 12.61 14.28
N PRO A 50 -40.16 12.61 14.52
CA PRO A 50 -41.02 11.47 14.29
C PRO A 50 -41.19 11.20 12.79
N ALA A 51 -40.84 9.97 12.39
CA ALA A 51 -41.37 9.26 11.22
C ALA A 51 -41.72 10.09 9.97
N ASP A 52 -40.75 10.82 9.41
CA ASP A 52 -40.90 11.38 8.07
C ASP A 52 -40.36 10.40 7.03
N THR A 53 -41.31 9.76 6.36
CA THR A 53 -41.28 9.39 4.94
C THR A 53 -39.93 8.93 4.40
N LEU A 54 -39.78 7.61 4.23
CA LEU A 54 -38.70 6.99 3.44
C LEU A 54 -38.85 7.37 1.95
N ALA A 55 -38.59 8.64 1.61
CA ALA A 55 -38.24 8.99 0.25
C ALA A 55 -37.01 8.15 -0.10
N PRO A 56 -37.01 7.40 -1.20
CA PRO A 56 -35.82 6.73 -1.68
C PRO A 56 -34.75 7.82 -1.80
N ARG A 57 -33.67 7.71 -1.01
CA ARG A 57 -32.47 8.50 -1.28
C ARG A 57 -32.08 8.09 -2.69
N THR A 58 -32.39 8.95 -3.66
CA THR A 58 -31.90 8.79 -5.02
C THR A 58 -30.41 8.64 -4.88
N ASN A 59 -29.90 7.50 -5.32
CA ASN A 59 -28.51 7.12 -5.19
C ASN A 59 -27.73 7.97 -6.20
N SER A 60 -27.64 9.28 -5.93
CA SER A 60 -26.74 10.17 -6.67
C SER A 60 -25.36 9.59 -6.44
N LYS A 61 -24.70 9.14 -7.51
CA LYS A 61 -23.34 8.64 -7.43
C LYS A 61 -22.51 9.70 -6.72
N GLU A 62 -22.06 9.38 -5.50
CA GLU A 62 -21.17 10.25 -4.74
C GLU A 62 -19.90 10.45 -5.54
N HIS A 63 -19.45 11.70 -5.66
CA HIS A 63 -18.22 12.02 -6.36
C HIS A 63 -17.04 11.72 -5.43
N ARG A 64 -16.34 10.62 -5.69
CA ARG A 64 -15.25 10.13 -4.83
C ARG A 64 -13.92 10.66 -5.37
N LEU A 65 -13.27 11.55 -4.63
CA LEU A 65 -11.96 12.13 -4.99
C LEU A 65 -10.86 11.61 -4.06
N ALA A 66 -9.67 11.37 -4.59
CA ALA A 66 -8.49 11.05 -3.81
C ALA A 66 -7.24 11.78 -4.34
N LEU A 67 -6.38 12.21 -3.42
CA LEU A 67 -5.04 12.69 -3.71
C LEU A 67 -4.03 11.65 -3.20
N VAL A 68 -3.15 11.18 -4.09
CA VAL A 68 -2.14 10.18 -3.77
C VAL A 68 -0.76 10.73 -4.15
N ILE A 69 0.10 10.87 -3.15
CA ILE A 69 1.45 11.40 -3.28
C ILE A 69 2.43 10.33 -2.80
N GLY A 70 3.46 10.05 -3.60
CA GLY A 70 4.53 9.13 -3.23
C GLY A 70 5.87 9.77 -3.55
N ASN A 71 6.64 10.12 -2.52
CA ASN A 71 7.91 10.83 -2.67
C ASN A 71 9.07 9.92 -2.27
N ASN A 72 9.90 9.54 -3.24
CA ASN A 72 11.18 8.87 -3.05
C ASN A 72 12.33 9.86 -3.01
N ASP A 73 12.31 10.87 -3.89
CA ASP A 73 13.47 11.69 -4.23
C ASP A 73 13.57 12.98 -3.40
N TYR A 74 13.68 12.83 -2.08
CA TYR A 74 13.97 13.95 -1.20
C TYR A 74 15.38 14.49 -1.47
N GLN A 75 15.47 15.80 -1.74
CA GLN A 75 16.73 16.48 -2.03
C GLN A 75 17.54 16.84 -0.77
N ASP A 76 16.93 16.72 0.41
CA ASP A 76 17.59 17.00 1.68
C ASP A 76 18.59 15.88 2.02
N SER A 77 19.86 16.27 2.18
CA SER A 77 20.96 15.36 2.52
C SER A 77 20.75 14.60 3.83
N TYR A 78 19.96 15.13 4.76
CA TYR A 78 19.69 14.50 6.06
C TYR A 78 18.55 13.48 6.02
N MET A 79 17.56 13.64 5.13
CA MET A 79 16.40 12.74 5.05
C MET A 79 16.69 11.46 4.24
N GLY A 80 17.59 11.53 3.26
CA GLY A 80 17.86 10.42 2.35
C GLY A 80 16.66 10.08 1.44
N LYS A 81 16.90 9.23 0.44
CA LYS A 81 15.86 8.83 -0.52
C LYS A 81 15.08 7.63 -0.01
N LEU A 82 13.76 7.65 -0.19
CA LEU A 82 12.93 6.46 0.06
C LEU A 82 13.00 5.52 -1.16
N ARG A 83 12.92 4.22 -0.89
CA ARG A 83 13.13 3.20 -1.93
C ARG A 83 11.89 2.96 -2.81
N ASN A 84 10.69 3.07 -2.26
CA ASN A 84 9.49 2.47 -2.89
C ASN A 84 8.19 3.28 -2.77
N ALA A 85 8.19 4.45 -2.13
CA ALA A 85 7.00 5.26 -1.91
C ALA A 85 6.26 5.62 -3.22
N VAL A 86 6.99 5.89 -4.31
CA VAL A 86 6.39 6.12 -5.65
C VAL A 86 5.61 4.90 -6.14
N ASN A 87 6.14 3.70 -5.93
CA ASN A 87 5.53 2.45 -6.36
C ASN A 87 4.32 2.09 -5.48
N ASP A 88 4.42 2.31 -4.17
CA ASP A 88 3.30 2.13 -3.24
C ASP A 88 2.14 3.07 -3.59
N ALA A 89 2.44 4.34 -3.86
CA ALA A 89 1.47 5.33 -4.31
C ALA A 89 0.81 4.92 -5.65
N LYS A 90 1.57 4.33 -6.58
CA LYS A 90 1.03 3.78 -7.84
C LYS A 90 0.08 2.61 -7.59
N ALA A 91 0.40 1.72 -6.66
CA ALA A 91 -0.46 0.60 -6.28
C ALA A 91 -1.77 1.10 -5.65
N ILE A 92 -1.69 2.07 -4.74
CA ILE A 92 -2.87 2.69 -4.10
C ILE A 92 -3.74 3.40 -5.13
N ARG A 93 -3.17 4.21 -6.03
CA ARG A 93 -3.90 4.85 -7.13
C ARG A 93 -4.70 3.82 -7.92
N THR A 94 -4.07 2.69 -8.25
CA THR A 94 -4.70 1.61 -9.04
C THR A 94 -5.92 1.05 -8.31
N GLU A 95 -5.80 0.77 -7.01
CA GLU A 95 -6.89 0.24 -6.21
C GLU A 95 -8.03 1.25 -5.98
N LEU A 96 -7.71 2.54 -5.82
CA LEU A 96 -8.71 3.60 -5.70
C LEU A 96 -9.47 3.82 -7.01
N THR A 97 -8.75 3.80 -8.13
CA THR A 97 -9.37 3.93 -9.47
C THR A 97 -10.39 2.80 -9.71
N LYS A 98 -10.06 1.55 -9.31
CA LYS A 98 -11.01 0.41 -9.39
C LYS A 98 -12.28 0.57 -8.55
N ARG A 99 -12.29 1.51 -7.60
CA ARG A 99 -13.39 1.80 -6.68
C ARG A 99 -14.10 3.11 -7.03
N ASP A 100 -14.00 3.54 -8.28
CA ASP A 100 -14.63 4.75 -8.82
C ASP A 100 -14.18 6.06 -8.12
N PHE A 101 -12.93 6.10 -7.63
CA PHE A 101 -12.32 7.38 -7.27
C PHE A 101 -11.73 8.08 -8.50
N GLU A 102 -11.97 9.38 -8.62
CA GLU A 102 -11.09 10.27 -9.36
C GLU A 102 -9.81 10.46 -8.54
N VAL A 103 -8.65 10.11 -9.10
CA VAL A 103 -7.38 10.12 -8.36
C VAL A 103 -6.41 11.13 -8.96
N LEU A 104 -6.09 12.17 -8.19
CA LEU A 104 -4.96 13.06 -8.44
C LEU A 104 -3.70 12.36 -7.94
N TYR A 105 -2.75 12.09 -8.83
CA TYR A 105 -1.54 11.33 -8.52
C TYR A 105 -0.28 12.15 -8.81
N HIS A 106 0.55 12.34 -7.79
CA HIS A 106 1.80 13.07 -7.89
C HIS A 106 2.98 12.26 -7.31
N PRO A 107 3.79 11.62 -8.17
CA PRO A 107 5.06 11.04 -7.74
C PRO A 107 6.11 12.14 -7.57
N ASP A 108 6.93 12.04 -6.52
CA ASP A 108 8.03 12.97 -6.22
C ASP A 108 7.61 14.45 -6.28
N ALA A 109 6.49 14.75 -5.64
CA ALA A 109 5.90 16.08 -5.61
C ALA A 109 6.82 17.08 -4.88
N THR A 110 7.08 18.21 -5.54
CA THR A 110 7.68 19.39 -4.90
C THR A 110 6.70 20.00 -3.90
N ARG A 111 7.22 20.82 -2.97
CA ARG A 111 6.39 21.58 -2.02
C ARG A 111 5.29 22.38 -2.73
N LYS A 112 5.60 23.01 -3.88
CA LYS A 112 4.62 23.80 -4.66
C LYS A 112 3.50 22.95 -5.26
N GLN A 113 3.72 21.66 -5.48
CA GLN A 113 2.68 20.77 -5.99
C GLN A 113 1.77 20.22 -4.89
N MET A 114 2.14 20.40 -3.62
CA MET A 114 1.38 19.92 -2.45
C MET A 114 0.53 21.02 -1.79
N PHE A 115 0.75 22.29 -2.14
CA PHE A 115 0.05 23.48 -1.61
C PHE A 115 -0.59 24.25 -2.77
#